data_AF-A0AAD3MBM8-F1
#
_entry.id   AF-A0AAD3MBM8-F1
#
_cell.length_a   1.000
_cell.length_b   1.000
_cell.length_c   1.000
_cell.angle_alpha   90.00
_cell.angle_beta   90.00
_cell.angle_gamma   90.00
#
_symmetry.space_group_name_H-M   'P 1'
#
loop_
_entity.id
_entity.type
_entity.pdbx_description
1 polymer ?
#
loop_
_entity_poly.entity_id
_entity_poly.type
_entity_poly.pdbx_seq_one_letter_code
_entity_poly.pdbx_strand_id
1 'polypeptide(L)'
;MGQADFLRDGGTFRMFQGNVTFLCLQPKLVACTFLSYSSSFLMLPAAASSTIMVGFPVNFQFRTWNADGLLLSAQFNPEPCRLELLISNSRLLLTLQSSGQQRSEASAG
;
A
#
# COMPACT_ATOMS: atom_id res chain seq x y z
N MET A 1 44.83 -18.74 -6.41
CA MET A 1 44.49 -17.32 -6.25
C MET A 1 42.99 -17.20 -6.47
N GLY A 2 42.19 -17.36 -5.42
CA GLY A 2 40.72 -17.31 -5.50
C GLY A 2 40.25 -15.95 -5.04
N GLN A 3 39.49 -15.24 -5.87
CA GLN A 3 38.92 -13.96 -5.53
C GLN A 3 37.81 -14.18 -4.48
N ALA A 4 37.98 -13.60 -3.29
CA ALA A 4 36.98 -13.64 -2.24
C ALA A 4 36.20 -12.33 -2.28
N ASP A 5 34.92 -12.41 -2.63
CA ASP A 5 34.04 -11.25 -2.65
C ASP A 5 33.36 -11.09 -1.28
N PHE A 6 33.46 -9.88 -0.73
CA PHE A 6 32.93 -9.54 0.60
C PHE A 6 31.54 -8.92 0.49
N LEU A 7 30.57 -9.52 1.18
CA LEU A 7 29.20 -9.00 1.32
C LEU A 7 29.05 -8.34 2.70
N ARG A 8 28.58 -7.08 2.73
CA ARG A 8 28.29 -6.35 3.96
C ARG A 8 26.80 -6.51 4.29
N ASP A 9 26.48 -7.33 5.29
CA ASP A 9 25.12 -7.52 5.80
C ASP A 9 25.06 -7.05 7.25
N GLY A 10 24.31 -5.97 7.52
CA GLY A 10 24.07 -5.50 8.90
C GLY A 10 25.32 -5.26 9.76
N GLY A 11 26.49 -4.99 9.16
CA GLY A 11 27.75 -4.78 9.88
C GLY A 11 28.64 -6.02 10.06
N THR A 12 28.22 -7.19 9.56
CA THR A 12 29.02 -8.43 9.58
C THR A 12 29.56 -8.73 8.18
N PHE A 13 30.86 -9.02 8.06
CA PHE A 13 31.47 -9.47 6.80
C PHE A 13 31.37 -10.99 6.69
N ARG A 14 30.69 -11.49 5.66
CA ARG A 14 30.63 -12.93 5.35
C ARG A 14 31.50 -13.24 4.13
N MET A 15 32.32 -14.27 4.26
CA MET A 15 33.15 -14.81 3.18
C MET A 15 32.34 -15.82 2.37
N PHE A 16 32.14 -15.55 1.08
CA PHE A 16 31.53 -16.51 0.16
C PHE A 16 32.61 -17.08 -0.77
N GLN A 17 32.65 -18.41 -0.89
CA GLN A 17 33.50 -19.10 -1.86
C GLN A 17 32.62 -19.51 -3.05
N GLY A 18 32.52 -18.67 -4.08
CA GLY A 18 31.72 -18.89 -5.27
C GLY A 18 31.34 -17.57 -5.97
N ASN A 19 30.82 -17.64 -7.20
CA ASN A 19 30.37 -16.44 -7.93
C ASN A 19 29.16 -15.80 -7.22
N VAL A 20 29.37 -14.64 -6.62
CA VAL A 20 28.29 -13.83 -6.03
C VAL A 20 27.79 -12.86 -7.09
N THR A 21 26.47 -12.83 -7.32
CA THR A 21 25.86 -11.82 -8.20
C THR A 21 24.96 -10.92 -7.37
N PHE A 22 25.16 -9.61 -7.47
CA PHE A 22 24.31 -8.61 -6.80
C PHE A 22 23.24 -8.14 -7.78
N LEU A 23 21.97 -8.21 -7.38
CA LEU A 23 20.86 -7.67 -8.16
C LEU A 23 20.27 -6.48 -7.42
N CYS A 24 20.40 -5.29 -8.02
CA CYS A 24 19.61 -4.14 -7.60
C CYS A 24 18.27 -4.19 -8.34
N LEU A 25 17.27 -4.83 -7.74
CA LEU A 25 15.91 -4.80 -8.27
C LEU A 25 15.27 -3.49 -7.85
N GLN A 26 15.17 -2.53 -8.77
CA GLN A 26 14.34 -1.35 -8.54
C GLN A 26 12.87 -1.80 -8.45
N PRO A 27 12.11 -1.38 -7.42
CA PRO A 27 10.68 -1.61 -7.40
C PRO A 27 10.04 -0.84 -8.56
N LYS A 28 9.45 -1.57 -9.51
CA LYS A 28 8.74 -0.95 -10.62
C LYS A 28 7.39 -0.46 -10.12
N LEU A 29 7.30 0.84 -9.83
CA LEU A 29 6.03 1.49 -9.54
C LEU A 29 5.23 1.59 -10.84
N VAL A 30 4.12 0.87 -10.93
CA VAL A 30 3.22 0.91 -12.09
C VAL A 30 2.01 1.76 -11.71
N ALA A 31 1.70 2.76 -12.54
CA ALA A 31 0.48 3.53 -12.41
C ALA A 31 -0.64 2.85 -13.22
N CYS A 32 -1.86 2.90 -12.68
CA CYS A 32 -3.07 2.47 -13.37
C CYS A 32 -3.97 3.68 -13.63
N THR A 33 -4.66 3.71 -14.77
CA THR A 33 -5.61 4.77 -15.12
C THR A 33 -7.02 4.19 -15.17
N PHE A 34 -7.94 4.80 -14.41
CA PHE A 34 -9.36 4.43 -14.37
C PHE A 34 -10.14 5.43 -15.23
N LEU A 35 -10.61 4.99 -16.39
CA LEU A 35 -11.31 5.86 -17.36
C LEU A 35 -12.83 5.88 -17.15
N SER A 36 -13.40 4.82 -16.56
CA SER A 36 -14.83 4.75 -16.26
C SER A 36 -15.06 4.81 -14.75
N TYR A 37 -15.91 5.75 -14.33
CA TYR A 37 -16.27 5.94 -12.94
C TYR A 37 -16.97 4.73 -12.31
N SER A 38 -17.85 4.05 -13.06
CA SER A 38 -18.70 2.98 -12.52
C SER A 38 -18.16 1.57 -12.74
N SER A 39 -17.20 1.39 -13.65
CA SER A 39 -16.77 0.05 -14.10
C SER A 39 -15.27 -0.19 -14.12
N SER A 40 -14.44 0.82 -13.84
CA SER A 40 -13.00 0.64 -13.70
C SER A 40 -12.62 0.55 -12.23
N PHE A 41 -12.16 -0.62 -11.77
CA PHE A 41 -11.62 -0.81 -10.42
C PHE A 41 -10.44 -1.77 -10.45
N LEU A 42 -9.60 -1.69 -9.42
CA LEU A 42 -8.48 -2.59 -9.21
C LEU A 42 -8.64 -3.25 -7.84
N MET A 43 -8.78 -4.57 -7.84
CA MET A 43 -8.80 -5.35 -6.61
C MET A 43 -7.37 -5.76 -6.28
N LEU A 44 -6.88 -5.34 -5.12
CA LEU A 44 -5.57 -5.72 -4.62
C LEU A 44 -5.71 -6.91 -3.67
N PRO A 45 -4.73 -7.83 -3.63
CA PRO A 45 -4.69 -8.84 -2.58
C PRO A 45 -4.74 -8.15 -1.22
N ALA A 46 -5.56 -8.66 -0.30
CA ALA A 46 -5.54 -8.19 1.07
C ALA A 46 -4.13 -8.39 1.61
N ALA A 47 -3.47 -7.32 2.10
CA ALA A 47 -2.16 -7.54 2.71
C ALA A 47 -2.41 -8.42 3.94
N ALA A 48 -1.72 -9.57 3.97
CA ALA A 48 -1.75 -10.45 5.12
C ALA A 48 -1.36 -9.59 6.32
N SER A 49 -2.26 -9.47 7.28
CA SER A 49 -1.94 -8.89 8.58
C SER A 49 -0.91 -9.81 9.21
N SER A 50 0.36 -9.60 8.89
CA SER A 50 1.44 -10.28 9.58
C SER A 50 1.27 -9.87 11.03
N THR A 51 1.08 -10.85 11.91
CA THR A 51 0.77 -10.73 13.34
C THR A 51 1.75 -9.83 14.13
N ILE A 52 2.80 -9.32 13.47
CA ILE A 52 3.91 -8.53 14.00
C ILE A 52 3.81 -7.03 13.64
N MET A 53 3.02 -6.62 12.65
CA MET A 53 2.87 -5.19 12.31
C MET A 53 1.68 -4.55 13.03
N VAL A 54 2.00 -3.71 14.00
CA VAL A 54 1.07 -2.72 14.57
C VAL A 54 0.74 -1.70 13.47
N GLY A 55 -0.33 -1.98 12.72
CA GLY A 55 -0.88 -1.06 11.73
C GLY A 55 -0.73 -1.54 10.28
N PHE A 56 -1.67 -1.10 9.46
CA PHE A 56 -1.74 -1.31 8.03
C PHE A 56 -1.46 0.02 7.31
N PRO A 57 -0.19 0.47 7.19
CA PRO A 57 0.12 1.72 6.52
C PRO A 57 -0.08 1.55 5.01
N VAL A 58 -1.02 2.32 4.46
CA VAL A 58 -1.25 2.39 3.00
C VAL A 58 -0.73 3.72 2.49
N ASN A 59 0.14 3.67 1.49
CA ASN A 59 0.62 4.85 0.80
C ASN A 59 0.32 4.68 -0.69
N PHE A 60 -0.40 5.63 -1.28
CA PHE A 60 -0.62 5.68 -2.72
C PHE A 60 -0.63 7.13 -3.20
N GLN A 61 -0.36 7.30 -4.49
CA GLN A 61 -0.43 8.60 -5.16
C GLN A 61 -1.57 8.55 -6.15
N PHE A 62 -2.34 9.64 -6.24
CA PHE A 62 -3.42 9.76 -7.21
C PHE A 62 -3.38 11.15 -7.84
N ARG A 63 -3.92 11.24 -9.06
CA ARG A 63 -4.22 12.50 -9.75
C ARG A 63 -5.57 12.33 -10.41
N THR A 64 -6.49 13.24 -10.13
CA THR A 64 -7.82 13.25 -10.74
C THR A 64 -8.24 14.69 -10.99
N TRP A 65 -9.09 14.88 -12.00
CA TRP A 65 -9.80 16.14 -12.25
C TRP A 65 -11.25 16.07 -11.75
N ASN A 66 -11.70 14.91 -11.30
CA ASN A 66 -13.04 14.70 -10.79
C ASN A 66 -13.14 15.25 -9.37
N ALA A 67 -14.15 16.08 -9.11
CA ALA A 67 -14.40 16.64 -7.79
C ALA A 67 -14.94 15.62 -6.79
N ASP A 68 -15.53 14.52 -7.28
CA ASP A 68 -16.13 13.46 -6.48
C ASP A 68 -15.69 12.06 -6.99
N GLY A 69 -15.50 11.13 -6.05
CA GLY A 69 -15.28 9.71 -6.35
C GLY A 69 -14.57 8.91 -5.27
N LEU A 70 -14.79 7.59 -5.27
CA LEU A 70 -14.13 6.65 -4.37
C LEU A 70 -12.69 6.37 -4.86
N LEU A 71 -11.71 6.58 -3.98
CA LEU A 71 -10.29 6.36 -4.27
C LEU A 71 -9.79 5.02 -3.74
N LEU A 72 -10.25 4.60 -2.56
CA LEU A 72 -9.87 3.35 -1.91
C LEU A 72 -11.03 2.82 -1.06
N SER A 73 -11.26 1.51 -1.11
CA SER A 73 -12.13 0.82 -0.15
C SER A 73 -11.45 -0.44 0.35
N ALA A 74 -11.47 -0.64 1.67
CA ALA A 74 -10.94 -1.83 2.32
C ALA A 74 -11.93 -2.34 3.38
N GLN A 75 -12.01 -3.65 3.50
CA GLN A 75 -12.75 -4.32 4.57
C GLN A 75 -11.77 -5.09 5.44
N PHE A 76 -11.85 -4.90 6.74
CA PHE A 76 -11.03 -5.61 7.70
C PHE A 76 -11.86 -6.71 8.38
N ASN A 77 -11.24 -7.87 8.59
CA ASN A 77 -11.74 -8.95 9.45
C ASN A 77 -10.92 -8.93 10.74
N PRO A 78 -11.44 -9.34 11.92
CA PRO A 78 -12.67 -10.12 12.17
C PRO A 78 -13.96 -9.33 12.46
N GLU A 79 -13.90 -8.04 12.77
CA GLU A 79 -15.09 -7.18 12.88
C GLU A 79 -15.30 -6.45 11.55
N PRO A 80 -16.50 -6.43 10.94
CA PRO A 80 -16.73 -5.82 9.64
C PRO A 80 -16.51 -4.30 9.73
N CYS A 81 -15.28 -3.91 9.53
CA CYS A 81 -14.82 -2.53 9.57
C CYS A 81 -14.50 -2.11 8.14
N ARG A 82 -15.21 -1.10 7.64
CA ARG A 82 -15.05 -0.59 6.29
C ARG A 82 -14.32 0.75 6.34
N LEU A 83 -13.19 0.80 5.64
CA LEU A 83 -12.45 2.04 5.40
C LEU A 83 -12.74 2.50 3.98
N GLU A 84 -13.09 3.77 3.84
CA GLU A 84 -13.25 4.42 2.55
C GLU A 84 -12.48 5.74 2.53
N LEU A 85 -11.68 5.92 1.49
CA LEU A 85 -11.12 7.22 1.13
C LEU A 85 -11.78 7.66 -0.16
N LEU A 86 -12.43 8.81 -0.13
CA LEU A 86 -13.08 9.42 -1.28
C LEU A 86 -12.64 10.87 -1.42
N ILE A 87 -12.76 11.38 -2.64
CA ILE A 87 -12.79 12.83 -2.88
C ILE A 87 -14.26 13.24 -2.95
N SER A 88 -14.63 14.32 -2.27
CA SER A 88 -15.94 14.94 -2.45
C SER A 88 -15.84 16.45 -2.35
N ASN A 89 -16.44 17.15 -3.30
CA ASN A 89 -16.29 18.60 -3.46
C ASN A 89 -14.80 19.02 -3.45
N SER A 90 -13.93 18.25 -4.11
CA SER A 90 -12.48 18.43 -4.15
C SER A 90 -11.73 18.32 -2.81
N ARG A 91 -12.39 17.87 -1.74
CA ARG A 91 -11.75 17.55 -0.46
C ARG A 91 -11.64 16.05 -0.28
N LEU A 92 -10.57 15.62 0.35
CA LEU A 92 -10.40 14.24 0.77
C LEU A 92 -11.22 13.98 2.02
N LEU A 93 -11.92 12.85 2.01
CA LEU A 93 -12.70 12.35 3.12
C LEU A 93 -12.30 10.91 3.41
N LEU A 94 -11.81 10.68 4.63
CA LEU A 94 -11.52 9.35 5.15
C LEU A 94 -12.62 8.97 6.12
N THR A 95 -13.32 7.87 5.85
CA THR A 95 -14.34 7.32 6.75
C THR A 95 -13.96 5.93 7.22
N LEU A 96 -14.23 5.67 8.50
CA LEU A 96 -14.09 4.36 9.13
C LEU A 96 -15.44 4.00 9.74
N GLN A 97 -16.04 2.90 9.30
CA GLN A 97 -17.34 2.42 9.76
C GLN A 97 -17.18 1.05 10.41
N SER A 98 -17.62 0.89 11.66
CA SER A 98 -17.62 -0.40 12.36
C SER A 98 -19.02 -0.97 12.57
N SER A 99 -19.10 -2.27 12.89
CA SER A 99 -20.32 -3.05 13.16
C SER A 99 -21.28 -2.41 14.17
N GLY A 100 -20.79 -1.54 15.07
CA GLY A 100 -21.57 -0.85 16.10
C GLY A 100 -22.13 0.53 15.71
N GLN A 101 -22.22 0.86 14.42
CA GLN A 101 -22.58 2.20 13.91
C GLN A 101 -21.62 3.34 14.30
N GLN A 102 -20.47 3.01 14.88
CA GLN A 102 -19.45 4.02 15.16
C GLN A 102 -18.78 4.42 13.83
N ARG A 103 -19.01 5.66 13.42
CA ARG A 103 -18.38 6.28 12.26
C ARG A 103 -17.35 7.30 12.72
N SER A 104 -16.11 7.12 12.30
CA SER A 104 -15.05 8.12 12.44
C SER A 104 -14.77 8.73 11.08
N GLU A 105 -14.47 10.03 11.06
CA GLU A 105 -14.24 10.78 9.83
C GLU A 105 -13.09 11.77 10.01
N ALA A 106 -12.29 11.93 8.95
CA ALA A 106 -11.30 12.98 8.83
C ALA A 106 -11.37 13.58 7.42
N SER A 107 -11.11 14.88 7.31
CA SER A 107 -11.08 15.58 6.02
C SER A 107 -9.80 16.39 5.83
N ALA A 108 -9.38 16.55 4.59
CA ALA A 108 -8.23 17.34 4.20
C ALA A 108 -8.41 17.92 2.79
N GLY A 109 -7.79 19.06 2.51
CA GLY A 109 -7.92 19.77 1.22
C GLY A 109 -8.52 21.15 1.35
#